data_AF-A0A8C5QBU2-F1
#
_entry.id   AF-A0A8C5QBU2-F1
#
_cell.length_a   1.000
_cell.length_b   1.000
_cell.length_c   1.000
_cell.angle_alpha   90.00
_cell.angle_beta   90.00
_cell.angle_gamma   90.00
#
_symmetry.space_group_name_H-M   'P 1'
#
loop_
_entity.id
_entity.type
_entity.pdbx_description
1 polymer ?
#
loop_
_entity_poly.entity_id
_entity_poly.type
_entity_poly.pdbx_seq_one_letter_code
_entity_poly.pdbx_strand_id
1 'polypeptide(L)'
;MLEQSGHGVLLIETPIGRRLSFSVTPISTKYVESDLCRRPSGAEIQDMSAEMTSPLTDQEFITVRVQDPRLQNEGSWTSYVDYKIFLHTNSKAFTAKTSCVRRRYREFAWLRKQLQKYAGLVPVPALPGKIQFHIGSSDDFIEKRRQGLQQFLEQAVQNMVLLSDSQLHLFLQSQLSVTEIAACVQGQRSFTATEAILEYAMSNRGWAQEEALRHS
;
A
#
# COMPACT_ATOMS: atom_id res chain seq x y z
N MET A 1 23.11 -26.44 -4.06
CA MET A 1 23.58 -26.79 -2.70
C MET A 1 23.26 -25.58 -1.82
N LEU A 2 22.35 -25.71 -0.86
CA LEU A 2 22.07 -24.61 0.09
C LEU A 2 23.11 -24.71 1.21
N GLU A 3 24.00 -23.73 1.31
CA GLU A 3 24.79 -23.51 2.53
C GLU A 3 24.27 -22.24 3.20
N GLN A 4 23.85 -22.37 4.46
CA GLN A 4 23.55 -21.22 5.31
C GLN A 4 24.84 -20.84 6.07
N SER A 5 25.32 -19.61 5.89
CA SER A 5 26.31 -19.03 6.80
C SER A 5 25.60 -18.17 7.84
N GLY A 6 26.09 -18.22 9.09
CA GLY A 6 25.44 -17.62 10.28
C GLY A 6 25.39 -16.09 10.35
N HIS A 7 25.34 -15.39 9.22
CA HIS A 7 25.37 -13.91 9.14
C HIS A 7 24.21 -13.30 8.33
N GLY A 8 23.12 -14.01 8.08
CA GLY A 8 21.92 -13.44 7.44
C GLY A 8 22.12 -13.04 5.96
N VAL A 9 23.13 -13.60 5.30
CA VAL A 9 23.40 -13.40 3.88
C VAL A 9 23.01 -14.66 3.11
N LEU A 10 22.03 -14.53 2.22
CA LEU A 10 21.65 -15.62 1.31
C LEU A 10 22.50 -15.54 0.05
N LEU A 11 23.25 -16.60 -0.24
CA LEU A 11 24.06 -16.73 -1.45
C LEU A 11 23.38 -17.68 -2.43
N ILE A 12 23.12 -17.19 -3.64
CA ILE A 12 22.54 -17.99 -4.73
C ILE A 12 23.53 -18.05 -5.88
N GLU A 13 23.94 -19.27 -6.24
CA GLU A 13 24.76 -19.56 -7.42
C GLU A 13 23.85 -19.58 -8.66
N THR A 14 24.18 -18.75 -9.66
CA THR A 14 23.47 -18.74 -10.95
C THR A 14 24.16 -19.66 -11.96
N PRO A 15 23.46 -20.18 -12.99
CA PRO A 15 24.02 -21.05 -14.02
C PRO A 15 25.20 -20.45 -14.82
N ILE A 16 25.45 -19.14 -14.66
CA ILE A 16 26.47 -18.35 -15.37
C ILE A 16 27.66 -18.06 -14.42
N GLY A 17 27.76 -18.74 -13.28
CA GLY A 17 28.88 -18.60 -12.33
C GLY A 17 28.97 -17.23 -11.64
N ARG A 18 27.87 -16.45 -11.63
CA ARG A 18 27.81 -15.18 -10.90
C ARG A 18 27.16 -15.38 -9.54
N ARG A 19 27.89 -14.97 -8.49
CA ARG A 19 27.45 -15.01 -7.09
C ARG A 19 26.66 -13.75 -6.76
N LEU A 20 25.37 -13.89 -6.47
CA LEU A 20 24.53 -12.78 -6.01
C LEU A 20 24.42 -12.86 -4.48
N SER A 21 24.72 -11.74 -3.80
CA SER A 21 24.58 -11.60 -2.34
C SER A 21 23.32 -10.81 -2.02
N PHE A 22 22.42 -11.40 -1.23
CA PHE A 22 21.25 -10.71 -0.68
C PHE A 22 21.46 -10.54 0.82
N SER A 23 21.46 -9.29 1.29
CA SER A 23 21.42 -8.97 2.72
C SER A 23 19.98 -9.05 3.20
N VAL A 24 19.67 -10.01 4.07
CA VAL A 24 18.38 -10.04 4.76
C VAL A 24 18.55 -9.22 6.04
N THR A 25 18.08 -7.97 6.04
CA THR A 25 18.00 -7.19 7.28
C THR A 25 16.76 -7.60 8.06
N PRO A 26 16.87 -7.91 9.36
CA PRO A 26 15.70 -8.12 10.19
C PRO A 26 14.88 -6.82 10.25
N ILE A 27 13.58 -6.94 9.98
CA ILE A 27 12.63 -5.84 10.08
C ILE A 27 12.56 -5.42 11.55
N SER A 28 13.04 -4.21 11.83
CA SER A 28 13.07 -3.61 13.17
C SER A 28 11.65 -3.48 13.73
N THR A 29 11.36 -4.25 14.77
CA THR A 29 10.10 -4.19 15.53
C THR A 29 10.13 -3.01 16.50
N LYS A 30 9.68 -1.84 16.06
CA LYS A 30 9.19 -0.80 16.98
C LYS A 30 7.69 -0.64 16.74
N TYR A 31 6.91 -1.37 17.54
CA TYR A 31 5.45 -1.28 17.59
C TYR A 31 5.04 0.01 18.32
N VAL A 32 4.06 0.72 17.77
CA VAL A 32 3.25 1.69 18.50
C VAL A 32 1.84 1.11 18.53
N GLU A 33 1.47 0.54 19.66
CA GLU A 33 0.13 0.07 19.96
C GLU A 33 -0.67 1.28 20.46
N SER A 34 -1.23 2.04 19.52
CA SER A 34 -2.15 3.14 19.85
C SER A 34 -3.59 2.64 19.79
N ASP A 35 -4.00 1.90 20.82
CA ASP A 35 -5.40 1.71 21.12
C ASP A 35 -5.97 3.03 21.65
N LEU A 36 -6.66 3.79 20.81
CA LEU A 36 -7.54 4.85 21.29
C LEU A 36 -8.92 4.72 20.65
N CYS A 37 -9.70 3.79 21.17
CA CYS A 37 -11.16 3.87 21.13
C CYS A 37 -11.70 3.74 22.57
N ARG A 38 -12.16 4.90 23.06
CA ARG A 38 -12.78 5.16 24.36
C ARG A 38 -14.03 4.28 24.53
N ARG A 39 -14.00 3.28 25.41
CA ARG A 39 -15.21 2.60 25.90
C ARG A 39 -15.77 3.33 27.13
N PRO A 40 -17.11 3.45 27.28
CA PRO A 40 -17.70 3.91 28.53
C PRO A 40 -17.56 2.84 29.62
N SER A 41 -17.42 3.33 30.85
CA SER A 41 -17.33 2.60 32.11
C SER A 41 -18.56 1.73 32.40
N GLY A 42 -18.33 0.56 32.97
CA GLY A 42 -19.28 -0.13 33.85
C GLY A 42 -19.76 -1.51 33.39
N ALA A 43 -19.04 -2.56 33.80
CA ALA A 43 -19.60 -3.85 34.25
C ALA A 43 -18.46 -4.79 34.66
N GLU A 44 -18.35 -5.09 35.96
CA GLU A 44 -17.60 -6.23 36.50
C GLU A 44 -18.43 -7.52 36.30
N ILE A 45 -17.84 -8.60 35.77
CA ILE A 45 -18.27 -9.98 36.04
C ILE A 45 -17.04 -10.91 36.09
N GLN A 46 -17.11 -11.84 37.05
CA GLN A 46 -16.11 -12.74 37.62
C GLN A 46 -15.46 -13.78 36.68
N ASP A 47 -14.25 -14.14 37.08
CA ASP A 47 -13.38 -15.25 36.68
C ASP A 47 -14.05 -16.63 36.83
N MET A 48 -14.17 -17.38 35.72
CA MET A 48 -14.35 -18.83 35.72
C MET A 48 -13.72 -19.47 34.46
N SER A 49 -12.73 -20.33 34.72
CA SER A 49 -12.22 -21.45 33.91
C SER A 49 -11.42 -21.16 32.62
N ALA A 50 -10.16 -21.59 32.65
CA ALA A 50 -9.29 -21.80 31.52
C ALA A 50 -9.84 -22.92 30.60
N GLU A 51 -10.51 -22.55 29.52
CA GLU A 51 -10.72 -23.42 28.38
C GLU A 51 -9.60 -23.21 27.36
N MET A 52 -8.93 -24.31 27.04
CA MET A 52 -7.98 -24.48 25.95
C MET A 52 -8.66 -24.21 24.60
N THR A 53 -8.85 -22.94 24.28
CA THR A 53 -9.16 -22.49 22.93
C THR A 53 -7.84 -22.36 22.20
N SER A 54 -7.58 -23.28 21.27
CA SER A 54 -6.56 -23.10 20.23
C SER A 54 -6.68 -21.66 19.71
N PRO A 55 -5.61 -20.85 19.62
CA PRO A 55 -5.74 -19.53 19.05
C PRO A 55 -6.25 -19.71 17.63
N LEU A 56 -7.50 -19.33 17.40
CA LEU A 56 -8.01 -19.07 16.06
C LEU A 56 -7.10 -17.96 15.56
N THR A 57 -6.07 -18.32 14.80
CA THR A 57 -5.20 -17.34 14.17
C THR A 57 -6.11 -16.55 13.25
N ASP A 58 -6.39 -15.30 13.58
CA ASP A 58 -7.09 -14.38 12.69
C ASP A 58 -6.45 -14.49 11.32
N GLN A 59 -7.21 -14.99 10.35
CA GLN A 59 -6.70 -15.18 9.00
C GLN A 59 -6.24 -13.82 8.47
N GLU A 60 -5.03 -13.77 7.93
CA GLU A 60 -4.48 -12.54 7.36
C GLU A 60 -5.32 -12.10 6.16
N PHE A 61 -5.74 -10.84 6.14
CA PHE A 61 -6.52 -10.24 5.06
C PHE A 61 -5.92 -8.91 4.63
N ILE A 62 -6.02 -8.62 3.33
CA ILE A 62 -5.69 -7.31 2.77
C ILE A 62 -6.88 -6.89 1.90
N THR A 63 -7.60 -5.86 2.32
CA THR A 63 -8.70 -5.26 1.56
C THR A 63 -8.25 -3.93 0.99
N VAL A 64 -8.31 -3.78 -0.33
CA VAL A 64 -8.07 -2.51 -1.03
C VAL A 64 -9.32 -2.12 -1.83
N ARG A 65 -9.64 -0.82 -1.87
CA ARG A 65 -10.78 -0.26 -2.60
C ARG A 65 -10.40 1.03 -3.30
N VAL A 66 -10.59 1.08 -4.61
CA VAL A 66 -10.45 2.26 -5.46
C VAL A 66 -11.84 2.80 -5.73
N GLN A 67 -12.13 3.99 -5.24
CA GLN A 67 -13.47 4.55 -5.21
C GLN A 67 -13.46 6.07 -5.41
N ASP A 68 -14.65 6.66 -5.47
CA ASP A 68 -14.85 8.12 -5.39
C ASP A 68 -13.94 8.90 -6.36
N PRO A 69 -14.09 8.69 -7.68
CA PRO A 69 -13.34 9.47 -8.66
C PRO A 69 -13.71 10.96 -8.54
N ARG A 70 -12.71 11.84 -8.55
CA ARG A 70 -12.94 13.30 -8.46
C ARG A 70 -12.13 14.07 -9.47
N LEU A 71 -12.75 15.09 -10.04
CA LEU A 71 -12.06 16.09 -10.85
C LEU A 71 -11.35 17.08 -9.92
N GLN A 72 -10.03 17.18 -10.08
CA GLN A 72 -9.17 18.14 -9.39
C GLN A 72 -8.86 19.30 -10.33
N ASN A 73 -8.73 20.51 -9.77
CA ASN A 73 -8.41 21.75 -10.50
C ASN A 73 -9.34 22.01 -11.70
N GLU A 74 -10.65 21.85 -11.49
CA GLU A 74 -11.65 22.11 -12.54
C GLU A 74 -11.49 23.52 -13.13
N GLY A 75 -11.58 23.63 -14.46
CA GLY A 75 -11.38 24.89 -15.18
C GLY A 75 -9.92 25.32 -15.37
N SER A 76 -8.94 24.58 -14.83
CA SER A 76 -7.51 24.84 -15.02
C SER A 76 -6.86 23.92 -16.06
N TRP A 77 -5.75 24.36 -16.66
CA TRP A 77 -4.86 23.55 -17.49
C TRP A 77 -4.21 22.38 -16.71
N THR A 78 -4.21 22.47 -15.38
CA THR A 78 -3.75 21.41 -14.47
C THR A 78 -4.87 20.46 -14.02
N SER A 79 -6.01 20.44 -14.71
CA SER A 79 -7.12 19.55 -14.37
C SER A 79 -6.78 18.07 -14.52
N TYR A 80 -7.26 17.23 -13.60
CA TYR A 80 -7.13 15.78 -13.68
C TYR A 80 -8.13 15.03 -12.81
N VAL A 81 -8.38 13.78 -13.14
CA VAL A 81 -9.16 12.88 -12.28
C VAL A 81 -8.23 12.06 -11.38
N ASP A 82 -8.51 12.06 -10.09
CA ASP A 82 -7.91 11.17 -9.09
C ASP A 82 -8.95 10.22 -8.48
N TYR A 83 -8.45 9.21 -7.77
CA TYR A 83 -9.25 8.16 -7.16
C TYR A 83 -8.86 8.01 -5.69
N LYS A 84 -9.85 7.85 -4.80
CA LYS A 84 -9.63 7.47 -3.41
C LYS A 84 -9.21 6.00 -3.39
N ILE A 85 -8.10 5.71 -2.71
CA ILE A 85 -7.67 4.35 -2.39
C ILE A 85 -7.84 4.18 -0.88
N PHE A 86 -8.69 3.25 -0.49
CA PHE A 86 -8.86 2.80 0.88
C PHE A 86 -8.19 1.44 1.06
N LEU A 87 -7.41 1.28 2.13
CA LEU A 87 -6.78 0.03 2.51
C LEU A 87 -7.16 -0.31 3.95
N HIS A 88 -7.50 -1.56 4.19
CA HIS A 88 -7.73 -2.13 5.52
C HIS A 88 -7.14 -3.54 5.58
N THR A 89 -6.31 -3.81 6.58
CA THR A 89 -5.58 -5.08 6.68
C THR A 89 -5.17 -5.37 8.12
N ASN A 90 -5.11 -6.64 8.50
CA ASN A 90 -4.41 -7.10 9.71
C ASN A 90 -2.96 -7.55 9.40
N SER A 91 -2.54 -7.54 8.13
CA SER A 91 -1.25 -8.04 7.67
C SER A 91 -0.06 -7.32 8.31
N LYS A 92 0.99 -8.08 8.62
CA LYS A 92 2.25 -7.54 9.15
C LYS A 92 3.14 -6.92 8.05
N ALA A 93 2.80 -7.12 6.78
CA ALA A 93 3.52 -6.50 5.67
C ALA A 93 3.29 -4.98 5.60
N PHE A 94 2.19 -4.48 6.18
CA PHE A 94 1.82 -3.06 6.14
C PHE A 94 2.09 -2.36 7.47
N THR A 95 2.57 -1.11 7.38
CA THR A 95 2.87 -0.28 8.55
C THR A 95 1.60 0.21 9.24
N ALA A 96 0.65 0.77 8.48
CA ALA A 96 -0.65 1.17 9.00
C ALA A 96 -1.72 0.11 8.69
N LYS A 97 -2.61 -0.19 9.63
CA LYS A 97 -3.71 -1.15 9.44
C LYS A 97 -4.84 -0.60 8.59
N THR A 98 -4.99 0.72 8.57
CA THR A 98 -5.89 1.45 7.68
C THR A 98 -5.15 2.60 7.02
N SER A 99 -5.47 2.87 5.75
CA SER A 99 -5.03 4.09 5.08
C SER A 99 -6.06 4.56 4.05
N CYS A 100 -6.07 5.86 3.81
CA CYS A 100 -6.87 6.51 2.79
C CYS A 100 -5.99 7.53 2.08
N VAL A 101 -5.78 7.36 0.78
CA VAL A 101 -4.95 8.26 -0.05
C VAL A 101 -5.68 8.58 -1.35
N ARG A 102 -5.29 9.65 -2.04
CA ARG A 102 -5.77 9.94 -3.40
C ARG A 102 -4.65 9.86 -4.41
N ARG A 103 -4.89 9.14 -5.51
CA ARG A 103 -3.91 8.92 -6.59
C ARG A 103 -4.56 9.06 -7.96
N ARG A 104 -3.85 9.69 -8.89
CA ARG A 104 -4.28 9.79 -10.30
C ARG A 104 -3.67 8.69 -11.16
N TYR A 105 -4.30 8.38 -12.29
CA TYR A 105 -3.88 7.31 -13.21
C TYR A 105 -2.39 7.35 -13.61
N ARG A 106 -1.82 8.55 -13.82
CA ARG A 106 -0.40 8.69 -14.20
C ARG A 106 0.55 8.19 -13.11
N GLU A 107 0.17 8.31 -11.84
CA GLU A 107 0.96 7.80 -10.73
C GLU A 107 0.90 6.27 -10.66
N PHE A 108 -0.25 5.65 -10.96
CA PHE A 108 -0.34 4.20 -11.13
C PHE A 108 0.55 3.69 -12.26
N ALA A 109 0.58 4.39 -13.41
CA ALA A 109 1.48 4.06 -14.51
C ALA A 109 2.96 4.13 -14.10
N TRP A 110 3.32 5.11 -13.27
CA TRP A 110 4.65 5.19 -12.67
C TRP A 110 4.90 4.01 -11.73
N LEU A 111 3.98 3.70 -10.81
CA LEU A 111 4.11 2.59 -9.85
C LEU A 111 4.31 1.25 -10.57
N ARG A 112 3.47 0.94 -11.57
CA ARG A 112 3.62 -0.27 -12.37
C ARG A 112 5.01 -0.38 -13.01
N LYS A 113 5.55 0.72 -13.53
CA LYS A 113 6.90 0.74 -14.12
C LYS A 113 7.97 0.45 -13.06
N GLN A 114 7.82 0.98 -11.85
CA GLN A 114 8.76 0.71 -10.76
C GLN A 114 8.69 -0.76 -10.31
N LEU A 115 7.49 -1.28 -10.07
CA LEU A 115 7.29 -2.69 -9.73
C LEU A 115 7.90 -3.61 -10.78
N GLN A 116 7.71 -3.31 -12.07
CA GLN A 116 8.28 -4.13 -13.16
C GLN A 116 9.81 -4.15 -13.16
N LYS A 117 10.47 -3.09 -12.67
CA LYS A 117 11.93 -3.00 -12.61
C LYS A 117 12.52 -3.98 -11.60
N TYR A 118 11.80 -4.24 -10.50
CA TYR A 118 12.29 -5.04 -9.37
C TYR A 118 11.59 -6.40 -9.22
N ALA A 119 10.54 -6.67 -9.99
CA ALA A 119 9.76 -7.93 -9.94
C ALA A 119 10.49 -9.16 -10.53
N GLY A 120 11.62 -8.99 -11.22
CA GLY A 120 12.32 -10.09 -11.88
C GLY A 120 11.45 -10.77 -12.95
N LEU A 121 11.15 -12.06 -12.77
CA LEU A 121 10.27 -12.84 -13.66
C LEU A 121 8.79 -12.79 -13.26
N VAL A 122 8.45 -12.17 -12.13
CA VAL A 122 7.06 -12.08 -11.66
C VAL A 122 6.28 -11.14 -12.58
N PRO A 123 5.13 -11.58 -13.13
CA PRO A 123 4.30 -10.73 -13.98
C PRO A 123 3.66 -9.61 -13.14
N VAL A 124 3.87 -8.36 -13.56
CA VAL A 124 3.20 -7.22 -12.93
C VAL A 124 1.82 -7.01 -13.56
N PRO A 125 0.74 -6.91 -12.76
CA PRO A 125 -0.61 -6.70 -13.26
C PRO A 125 -0.69 -5.56 -14.29
N ALA A 126 -1.50 -5.77 -15.32
CA ALA A 126 -1.73 -4.74 -16.33
C ALA A 126 -2.58 -3.60 -15.74
N LEU A 127 -2.31 -2.37 -16.20
CA LEU A 127 -3.21 -1.25 -15.95
C LEU A 127 -4.31 -1.23 -17.02
N PRO A 128 -5.50 -0.69 -16.71
CA PRO A 128 -6.50 -0.43 -17.74
C PRO A 128 -5.87 0.43 -18.82
N GLY A 129 -6.10 0.08 -20.09
CA GLY A 129 -5.45 0.74 -21.22
C GLY A 129 -5.61 2.27 -21.20
N LYS A 130 -4.68 2.97 -21.86
CA LYS A 130 -4.91 4.36 -22.26
C LYS A 130 -6.00 4.34 -23.33
N ILE A 131 -7.26 4.48 -22.92
CA ILE A 131 -8.40 4.34 -23.83
C ILE A 131 -8.28 5.40 -24.94
N GLN A 132 -8.34 4.97 -26.20
CA GLN A 132 -8.58 5.86 -27.33
C GLN A 132 -9.97 6.47 -27.19
N PHE A 133 -10.06 7.80 -27.31
CA PHE A 133 -11.19 8.70 -27.05
C PHE A 133 -12.54 8.41 -27.75
N HIS A 134 -12.80 7.22 -28.30
CA HIS A 134 -13.85 7.02 -29.30
C HIS A 134 -15.01 6.09 -28.91
N ILE A 135 -15.06 5.49 -27.71
CA ILE A 135 -16.14 4.54 -27.37
C ILE A 135 -16.57 4.69 -25.89
N GLY A 136 -17.49 5.62 -25.61
CA GLY A 136 -18.18 5.76 -24.32
C GLY A 136 -18.35 7.19 -23.80
N SER A 137 -19.25 7.39 -22.83
CA SER A 137 -19.34 8.65 -22.09
C SER A 137 -18.11 8.87 -21.19
N SER A 138 -17.86 10.10 -20.76
CA SER A 138 -16.77 10.41 -19.81
C SER A 138 -16.87 9.56 -18.53
N ASP A 139 -18.09 9.32 -18.06
CA ASP A 139 -18.36 8.59 -16.82
C ASP A 139 -18.08 7.09 -16.98
N ASP A 140 -18.46 6.49 -18.12
CA ASP A 140 -18.13 5.09 -18.44
C ASP A 140 -16.62 4.86 -18.46
N PHE A 141 -15.88 5.83 -19.00
CA PHE A 141 -14.43 5.79 -19.04
C PHE A 141 -13.82 5.89 -17.64
N ILE A 142 -14.32 6.79 -16.80
CA ILE A 142 -13.85 6.97 -15.41
C ILE A 142 -14.10 5.69 -14.61
N GLU A 143 -15.28 5.06 -14.76
CA GLU A 143 -15.64 3.85 -14.04
C GLU A 143 -14.86 2.62 -14.53
N LYS A 144 -14.73 2.40 -15.84
CA LYS A 144 -13.87 1.33 -16.39
C LYS A 144 -12.43 1.46 -15.91
N ARG A 145 -11.92 2.70 -15.88
CA ARG A 145 -10.58 2.97 -15.34
C ARG A 145 -10.52 2.64 -13.85
N ARG A 146 -11.49 3.08 -13.04
CA ARG A 146 -11.56 2.76 -11.60
C ARG A 146 -11.53 1.25 -11.36
N GLN A 147 -12.32 0.47 -12.12
CA GLN A 147 -12.34 -0.99 -12.05
C GLN A 147 -10.99 -1.62 -12.40
N GLY A 148 -10.33 -1.16 -13.46
CA GLY A 148 -9.00 -1.66 -13.80
C GLY A 148 -7.93 -1.30 -12.76
N LEU A 149 -8.04 -0.12 -12.14
CA LEU A 149 -7.15 0.27 -11.04
C LEU A 149 -7.41 -0.57 -9.78
N GLN A 150 -8.67 -0.91 -9.50
CA GLN A 150 -9.06 -1.84 -8.43
C GLN A 150 -8.38 -3.20 -8.65
N GLN A 151 -8.57 -3.81 -9.82
CA GLN A 151 -8.00 -5.12 -10.15
C GLN A 151 -6.48 -5.11 -10.10
N PHE A 152 -5.84 -4.04 -10.59
CA PHE A 152 -4.39 -3.87 -10.50
C PHE A 152 -3.89 -3.93 -9.06
N LEU A 153 -4.53 -3.22 -8.13
CA LEU A 153 -4.11 -3.21 -6.73
C LEU A 153 -4.41 -4.53 -6.03
N GLU A 154 -5.58 -5.13 -6.26
CA GLU A 154 -5.94 -6.43 -5.68
C GLU A 154 -4.91 -7.52 -6.04
N GLN A 155 -4.50 -7.57 -7.30
CA GLN A 155 -3.48 -8.51 -7.75
C GLN A 155 -2.07 -8.15 -7.22
N ALA A 156 -1.74 -6.87 -7.13
CA ALA A 156 -0.44 -6.42 -6.63
C ALA A 156 -0.23 -6.78 -5.16
N VAL A 157 -1.24 -6.55 -4.30
CA VAL A 157 -1.12 -6.82 -2.86
C VAL A 157 -1.19 -8.30 -2.50
N GLN A 158 -1.69 -9.16 -3.41
CA GLN A 158 -1.67 -10.61 -3.24
C GLN A 158 -0.33 -11.25 -3.65
N ASN A 159 0.56 -10.49 -4.30
CA ASN A 159 1.86 -10.99 -4.75
C ASN A 159 2.97 -10.59 -3.77
N MET A 160 3.55 -11.56 -3.05
CA MET A 160 4.57 -11.30 -2.03
C MET A 160 5.82 -10.57 -2.54
N VAL A 161 6.21 -10.78 -3.80
CA VAL A 161 7.37 -10.07 -4.40
C VAL A 161 7.04 -8.59 -4.59
N LEU A 162 5.85 -8.29 -5.12
CA LEU A 162 5.40 -6.89 -5.27
C LEU A 162 5.13 -6.24 -3.92
N LEU A 163 4.59 -7.00 -2.97
CA LEU A 163 4.30 -6.56 -1.61
C LEU A 163 5.57 -6.22 -0.81
N SER A 164 6.74 -6.76 -1.19
CA SER A 164 8.02 -6.41 -0.56
C SER A 164 8.57 -5.05 -1.01
N ASP A 165 7.98 -4.43 -2.04
CA ASP A 165 8.44 -3.16 -2.59
C ASP A 165 7.94 -1.97 -1.75
N SER A 166 8.86 -1.21 -1.15
CA SER A 166 8.53 -0.04 -0.32
C SER A 166 7.84 1.09 -1.10
N GLN A 167 8.00 1.15 -2.43
CA GLN A 167 7.28 2.11 -3.27
C GLN A 167 5.78 1.81 -3.32
N LEU A 168 5.37 0.53 -3.26
CA LEU A 168 3.97 0.15 -3.15
C LEU A 168 3.38 0.60 -1.81
N HIS A 169 4.10 0.39 -0.71
CA HIS A 169 3.68 0.82 0.62
C HIS A 169 3.53 2.34 0.72
N LEU A 170 4.53 3.10 0.26
CA LEU A 170 4.45 4.56 0.25
C LEU A 170 3.33 5.06 -0.65
N PHE A 171 3.06 4.40 -1.77
CA PHE A 171 1.97 4.76 -2.67
C PHE A 171 0.59 4.58 -2.02
N LEU A 172 0.40 3.50 -1.25
CA LEU A 172 -0.86 3.14 -0.61
C LEU A 172 -1.09 3.79 0.76
N GLN A 173 -0.02 4.13 1.48
CA GLN A 173 -0.08 4.51 2.90
C GLN A 173 0.49 5.90 3.20
N SER A 174 0.87 6.67 2.18
CA SER A 174 1.29 8.07 2.31
C SER A 174 0.75 8.91 1.15
N GLN A 175 0.69 10.23 1.32
CA GLN A 175 0.35 11.18 0.25
C GLN A 175 1.59 11.79 -0.44
N LEU A 176 2.78 11.20 -0.24
CA LEU A 176 4.00 11.61 -0.92
C LEU A 176 3.83 11.56 -2.44
N SER A 177 4.33 12.57 -3.17
CA SER A 177 4.30 12.52 -4.63
C SER A 177 5.31 11.50 -5.18
N VAL A 178 5.13 11.03 -6.41
CA VAL A 178 5.97 9.98 -7.01
C VAL A 178 7.48 10.30 -7.02
N THR A 179 7.85 11.58 -7.08
CA THR A 179 9.24 12.02 -6.99
C THR A 179 9.79 11.88 -5.58
N GLU A 180 8.97 12.16 -4.57
CA GLU A 180 9.33 12.04 -3.16
C GLU A 180 9.43 10.58 -2.74
N ILE A 181 8.54 9.72 -3.24
CA ILE A 181 8.64 8.27 -3.04
C ILE A 181 9.97 7.75 -3.60
N ALA A 182 10.32 8.14 -4.84
CA ALA A 182 11.60 7.74 -5.44
C ALA A 182 12.81 8.22 -4.62
N ALA A 183 12.79 9.48 -4.16
CA ALA A 183 13.85 10.06 -3.34
C ALA A 183 13.96 9.35 -1.97
N CYS A 184 12.83 9.01 -1.33
CA CYS A 184 12.79 8.30 -0.06
C CYS A 184 13.44 6.90 -0.18
N VAL A 185 13.08 6.14 -1.21
CA VAL A 185 13.64 4.79 -1.43
C VAL A 185 15.12 4.81 -1.82
N GLN A 186 15.60 5.92 -2.40
CA GLN A 186 17.02 6.13 -2.70
C GLN A 186 17.83 6.67 -1.50
N GLY A 187 17.22 6.85 -0.33
CA GLY A 187 17.89 7.42 0.85
C GLY A 187 18.22 8.90 0.73
N GLN A 188 17.55 9.63 -0.18
CA GLN A 188 17.77 11.07 -0.40
C GLN A 188 16.88 11.96 0.49
N ARG A 189 16.02 11.35 1.32
CA ARG A 189 15.16 12.05 2.28
C ARG A 189 15.68 11.83 3.70
N SER A 190 15.37 12.78 4.60
CA SER A 190 15.71 12.70 6.02
C SER A 190 14.83 11.74 6.83
N PHE A 191 13.84 11.13 6.18
CA PHE A 191 12.90 10.18 6.78
C PHE A 191 12.88 8.87 5.99
N THR A 192 12.58 7.79 6.69
CA THR A 192 12.36 6.44 6.17
C THR A 192 10.94 6.26 5.64
N ALA A 193 10.71 5.20 4.87
CA ALA A 193 9.37 4.87 4.39
C ALA A 193 8.37 4.67 5.55
N THR A 194 8.79 4.01 6.63
CA THR A 194 7.96 3.77 7.81
C THR A 194 7.59 5.07 8.50
N GLU A 195 8.54 5.98 8.71
CA GLU A 195 8.29 7.29 9.32
C GLU A 195 7.31 8.12 8.50
N ALA A 196 7.46 8.15 7.17
CA ALA A 196 6.52 8.85 6.29
C ALA A 196 5.09 8.31 6.39
N ILE A 197 4.95 6.98 6.49
CA ILE A 197 3.64 6.33 6.62
C ILE A 197 3.02 6.64 7.99
N LEU A 198 3.80 6.53 9.07
CA LEU A 198 3.32 6.85 10.42
C LEU A 198 2.91 8.32 10.55
N GLU A 199 3.74 9.24 10.03
CA GLU A 199 3.42 10.67 10.03
C GLU A 199 2.11 10.94 9.27
N TYR A 200 1.93 10.32 8.10
CA TYR A 200 0.70 10.47 7.35
C TYR A 200 -0.51 9.93 8.11
N ALA A 201 -0.40 8.74 8.72
CA ALA A 201 -1.45 8.14 9.52
C ALA A 201 -1.86 9.02 10.72
N MET A 202 -0.89 9.60 11.43
CA MET A 202 -1.12 10.49 12.57
C MET A 202 -1.72 11.85 12.18
N SER A 203 -1.49 12.30 10.95
CA SER A 203 -1.92 13.64 10.50
C SER A 203 -3.44 13.80 10.34
N ASN A 204 -4.23 12.73 10.46
CA ASN A 204 -5.66 12.65 10.12
C ASN A 204 -6.03 13.15 8.70
N ARG A 205 -5.06 13.47 7.84
CA ARG A 205 -5.30 14.05 6.51
C ARG A 205 -6.06 13.10 5.58
N GLY A 206 -5.85 11.79 5.72
CA GLY A 206 -6.57 10.78 4.95
C GLY A 206 -8.07 10.71 5.27
N TRP A 207 -8.45 11.00 6.52
CA TRP A 207 -9.84 10.96 6.99
C TRP A 207 -10.51 12.35 6.94
N ALA A 208 -9.77 13.43 7.18
CA ALA A 208 -10.29 14.80 7.13
C ALA A 208 -10.80 15.22 5.73
N GLN A 209 -10.27 14.63 4.65
CA GLN A 209 -10.83 14.80 3.29
C GLN A 209 -12.24 14.22 3.13
N GLU A 210 -12.72 13.39 4.06
CA GLU A 210 -14.08 12.83 4.07
C GLU A 210 -15.09 13.72 4.80
N GLU A 211 -14.70 14.37 5.91
CA GLU A 211 -15.60 15.21 6.72
C GLU A 211 -15.94 16.55 6.08
N ALA A 212 -14.99 17.15 5.34
CA ALA A 212 -15.18 18.43 4.65
C ALA A 212 -16.30 18.40 3.59
N LEU A 213 -16.78 17.20 3.21
CA LEU A 213 -17.83 16.99 2.20
C LEU A 213 -19.16 16.54 2.78
N ARG A 214 -19.21 16.15 4.06
CA ARG A 214 -20.50 15.88 4.73
C ARG A 214 -21.21 17.18 5.14
N HIS A 215 -20.54 18.32 5.01
CA HIS A 215 -21.00 19.64 5.45
C HIS A 215 -21.02 20.69 4.32
N SER A 216 -20.82 20.28 3.06
CA SER A 216 -20.93 21.13 1.86
C SER A 216 -22.04 20.63 0.96
#